data_AF-A0A535S0P0-F1
#
_entry.id   AF-A0A535S0P0-F1
#
_cell.length_a   1.000
_cell.length_b   1.000
_cell.length_c   1.000
_cell.angle_alpha   90.00
_cell.angle_beta   90.00
_cell.angle_gamma   90.00
#
_symmetry.space_group_name_H-M   'P 1'
#
loop_
_entity.id
_entity.type
_entity.pdbx_description
1 polymer ?
#
loop_
_entity_poly.entity_id
_entity_poly.type
_entity_poly.pdbx_seq_one_letter_code
_entity_poly.pdbx_strand_id
1 'polypeptide(L)'
;MSIYTIVLFLHVSGAIGYFAGIGIWLFGLVTLRQVQRVEQVRALANLLGITGPLFGISVLLILAAGLYMALTAWSLQTSWIAVGLISLIIMAPLGTALIEPRRRAIDRLAREAPDGPLPESLERRIHDPILLTTLQTLATLLLGIVFLMTTKPSLPGSLIVIAVALVLGLASGLLISRPARTQMQPVDVGTDRTN
;
A
#
# COMPACT_ATOMS: atom_id res chain seq x y z
N MET A 1 -30.03 -15.03 -13.52
CA MET A 1 -28.80 -14.22 -13.30
C MET A 1 -28.22 -13.87 -14.64
N SER A 2 -27.94 -12.59 -14.92
CA SER A 2 -27.37 -12.18 -16.22
C SER A 2 -25.85 -12.32 -16.22
N ILE A 3 -25.24 -12.44 -17.40
CA ILE A 3 -23.77 -12.46 -17.55
C ILE A 3 -23.16 -11.21 -16.92
N TYR A 4 -23.80 -10.05 -17.12
CA TYR A 4 -23.38 -8.78 -16.52
C TYR A 4 -23.26 -8.86 -14.99
N THR A 5 -24.25 -9.45 -14.30
CA THR A 5 -24.21 -9.59 -12.82
C THR A 5 -23.09 -10.51 -12.35
N ILE A 6 -22.80 -11.59 -13.08
CA ILE A 6 -21.69 -12.49 -12.76
C ILE A 6 -20.35 -11.77 -12.91
N VAL A 7 -20.17 -11.04 -14.01
CA VAL A 7 -18.93 -10.28 -14.25
C VAL A 7 -18.77 -9.15 -13.23
N LEU A 8 -19.85 -8.46 -12.87
CA LEU A 8 -19.83 -7.45 -11.80
C LEU A 8 -19.41 -8.06 -10.46
N PHE A 9 -19.92 -9.23 -10.11
CA PHE A 9 -19.52 -9.95 -8.90
C PHE A 9 -18.01 -10.27 -8.90
N LEU A 10 -17.48 -10.75 -10.03
CA LEU A 10 -16.05 -11.03 -10.18
C LEU A 10 -15.20 -9.75 -10.06
N HIS A 11 -15.64 -8.64 -10.66
CA HIS A 11 -14.99 -7.34 -10.56
C HIS A 11 -14.90 -6.85 -9.11
N VAL A 12 -16.02 -6.90 -8.38
CA VAL A 12 -16.09 -6.49 -6.97
C VAL A 12 -15.26 -7.43 -6.10
N SER A 13 -15.28 -8.74 -6.37
CA SER A 13 -14.43 -9.71 -5.66
C SER A 13 -12.94 -9.41 -5.85
N GLY A 14 -12.53 -9.01 -7.06
CA GLY A 14 -11.18 -8.52 -7.33
C GLY A 14 -10.84 -7.28 -6.52
N ALA A 15 -11.74 -6.30 -6.41
CA ALA A 15 -11.54 -5.10 -5.59
C ALA A 15 -11.37 -5.44 -4.11
N ILE A 16 -12.19 -6.35 -3.57
CA ILE A 16 -12.07 -6.86 -2.20
C ILE A 16 -10.72 -7.55 -1.99
N GLY A 17 -10.32 -8.42 -2.92
CA GLY A 17 -9.03 -9.12 -2.87
C GLY A 17 -7.84 -8.15 -2.89
N TYR A 18 -7.92 -7.07 -3.66
CA TYR A 18 -6.89 -6.03 -3.68
C TYR A 18 -6.83 -5.28 -2.33
N PHE A 19 -7.99 -4.90 -1.76
CA PHE A 19 -8.05 -4.30 -0.42
C PHE A 19 -7.47 -5.22 0.65
N ALA A 20 -7.83 -6.51 0.62
CA ALA A 20 -7.29 -7.50 1.54
C ALA A 20 -5.77 -7.62 1.39
N GLY A 21 -5.27 -7.64 0.15
CA GLY A 21 -3.83 -7.61 -0.14
C GLY A 21 -3.13 -6.42 0.49
N ILE A 22 -3.62 -5.19 0.24
CA ILE A 22 -3.02 -3.98 0.85
C ILE A 22 -3.09 -4.06 2.38
N GLY A 23 -4.22 -4.51 2.93
CA GLY A 23 -4.42 -4.67 4.37
C GLY A 23 -3.41 -5.61 5.01
N ILE A 24 -3.15 -6.76 4.39
CA ILE A 24 -2.13 -7.71 4.84
C ILE A 24 -0.73 -7.06 4.80
N TRP A 25 -0.42 -6.29 3.76
CA TRP A 25 0.85 -5.55 3.68
C TRP A 25 1.00 -4.49 4.75
N LEU A 26 -0.03 -3.69 5.00
CA LEU A 26 -0.03 -2.68 6.06
C LEU A 26 0.14 -3.33 7.43
N PHE A 27 -0.64 -4.38 7.71
CA PHE A 27 -0.53 -5.13 8.97
C PHE A 27 0.85 -5.76 9.14
N GLY A 28 1.37 -6.40 8.09
CA GLY A 28 2.71 -6.98 8.10
C GLY A 28 3.80 -5.93 8.30
N LEU A 29 3.69 -4.75 7.68
CA LEU A 29 4.65 -3.67 7.89
C LEU A 29 4.61 -3.12 9.32
N VAL A 30 3.41 -2.92 9.89
CA VAL A 30 3.27 -2.50 11.29
C VAL A 30 3.88 -3.52 12.24
N THR A 31 3.65 -4.82 11.98
CA THR A 31 4.22 -5.90 12.78
C THR A 31 5.74 -5.98 12.61
N LEU A 32 6.26 -5.80 11.39
CA LEU A 32 7.70 -5.74 11.13
C LEU A 32 8.38 -4.62 11.92
N ARG A 33 7.70 -3.48 12.12
CA ARG A 33 8.23 -2.36 12.92
C ARG A 33 8.28 -2.63 14.43
N GLN A 34 7.63 -3.69 14.91
CA GLN A 34 7.59 -4.05 16.33
C GLN A 34 8.56 -5.18 16.70
N VAL A 35 8.95 -6.01 15.74
CA VAL A 35 9.85 -7.15 16.01
C VAL A 35 11.29 -6.71 16.24
N GLN A 36 11.99 -7.43 17.11
CA GLN A 36 13.35 -7.10 17.55
C GLN A 36 14.39 -8.17 17.14
N ARG A 37 13.95 -9.23 16.44
CA ARG A 37 14.77 -10.38 16.10
C ARG A 37 14.69 -10.74 14.62
N VAL A 38 15.80 -11.16 14.04
CA VAL A 38 15.95 -11.46 12.60
C VAL A 38 15.04 -12.60 12.16
N GLU A 39 14.93 -13.65 12.97
CA GLU A 39 14.10 -14.82 12.70
C GLU A 39 12.61 -14.46 12.57
N GLN A 40 12.13 -13.47 13.36
CA GLN A 40 10.76 -12.98 13.29
C GLN A 40 10.52 -12.20 11.99
N VAL A 41 11.48 -11.37 11.58
CA VAL A 41 11.44 -10.65 10.29
C VAL A 41 11.39 -11.64 9.13
N ARG A 42 12.23 -12.69 9.16
CA ARG A 42 12.29 -13.72 8.10
C ARG A 42 10.96 -14.48 8.00
N ALA A 43 10.38 -14.88 9.12
CA ALA A 43 9.07 -15.54 9.16
C ALA A 43 7.97 -14.66 8.55
N LEU A 44 7.94 -13.38 8.94
CA LEU A 44 6.93 -12.44 8.47
C LEU A 44 7.13 -12.05 6.99
N ALA A 45 8.37 -11.88 6.54
CA ALA A 45 8.70 -11.62 5.13
C ALA A 45 8.27 -12.78 4.22
N ASN A 46 8.45 -14.03 4.68
CA ASN A 46 7.96 -15.22 3.97
C ASN A 46 6.44 -15.24 3.86
N LEU A 47 5.72 -14.95 4.96
CA LEU A 47 4.27 -14.86 4.96
C LEU A 47 3.76 -13.78 4.00
N LEU A 48 4.39 -12.60 4.00
CA LEU A 48 4.06 -11.53 3.07
C LEU A 48 4.36 -11.90 1.61
N GLY A 49 5.41 -12.67 1.35
CA GLY A 49 5.73 -13.17 0.01
C GLY A 49 4.63 -14.05 -0.60
N ILE A 50 3.92 -14.82 0.23
CA ILE A 50 2.82 -15.70 -0.21
C ILE A 50 1.61 -14.91 -0.72
N THR A 51 1.51 -13.61 -0.39
CA THR A 51 0.39 -12.76 -0.83
C THR A 51 0.49 -12.31 -2.30
N GLY A 52 1.63 -12.51 -2.97
CA GLY A 52 1.85 -12.07 -4.35
C GLY A 52 0.78 -12.56 -5.35
N PRO A 53 0.45 -13.86 -5.39
CA PRO A 53 -0.62 -14.38 -6.24
C PRO A 53 -2.00 -13.76 -5.97
N LEU A 54 -2.32 -13.45 -4.70
CA LEU A 54 -3.58 -12.81 -4.35
C LEU A 54 -3.72 -11.45 -5.04
N PHE A 55 -2.65 -10.63 -5.03
CA PHE A 55 -2.65 -9.36 -5.77
C PHE A 55 -2.79 -9.57 -7.27
N GLY A 56 -2.03 -10.50 -7.86
CA GLY A 56 -2.06 -10.78 -9.29
C GLY A 56 -3.46 -11.18 -9.76
N ILE A 57 -4.11 -12.11 -9.04
CA ILE A 57 -5.47 -12.56 -9.33
C ILE A 57 -6.47 -11.41 -9.14
N SER A 58 -6.32 -10.62 -8.07
CA SER A 58 -7.21 -9.48 -7.78
C SER A 58 -7.17 -8.42 -8.88
N VAL A 59 -5.97 -8.02 -9.31
CA VAL A 59 -5.77 -7.08 -10.43
C VAL A 59 -6.35 -7.63 -11.72
N LEU A 60 -6.11 -8.91 -12.01
CA LEU A 60 -6.64 -9.56 -13.20
C LEU A 60 -8.17 -9.55 -13.20
N LEU A 61 -8.80 -9.90 -12.09
CA LEU A 61 -10.26 -9.86 -11.94
C LEU A 61 -10.81 -8.45 -12.12
N ILE A 62 -10.22 -7.44 -11.47
CA ILE A 62 -10.63 -6.03 -11.61
C ILE A 62 -10.55 -5.60 -13.07
N LEU A 63 -9.40 -5.81 -13.73
CA LEU A 63 -9.16 -5.33 -15.09
C LEU A 63 -9.99 -6.10 -16.12
N ALA A 64 -9.96 -7.43 -16.11
CA ALA A 64 -10.66 -8.24 -17.10
C ALA A 64 -12.18 -8.04 -17.01
N ALA A 65 -12.74 -8.12 -15.80
CA ALA A 65 -14.18 -7.95 -15.59
C ALA A 65 -14.61 -6.49 -15.79
N GLY A 66 -13.80 -5.53 -15.33
CA GLY A 66 -14.07 -4.10 -15.48
C GLY A 66 -14.06 -3.68 -16.95
N LEU A 67 -13.06 -4.12 -17.71
CA LEU A 67 -12.95 -3.83 -19.14
C LEU A 67 -14.08 -4.48 -19.93
N TYR A 68 -14.46 -5.72 -19.61
CA TYR A 68 -15.61 -6.38 -20.22
C TYR A 68 -16.89 -5.55 -20.03
N MET A 69 -17.20 -5.14 -18.79
CA MET A 69 -18.38 -4.31 -18.51
C MET A 69 -18.30 -2.94 -19.20
N ALA A 70 -17.11 -2.34 -19.24
CA ALA A 70 -16.89 -1.04 -19.85
C ALA A 70 -17.06 -1.05 -21.38
N LEU A 71 -16.84 -2.19 -22.04
CA LEU A 71 -17.00 -2.36 -23.49
C LEU A 71 -18.40 -2.84 -23.89
N THR A 72 -19.08 -3.58 -23.02
CA THR A 72 -20.36 -4.23 -23.36
C THR A 72 -21.59 -3.47 -22.86
N ALA A 73 -21.47 -2.74 -21.75
CA ALA A 73 -22.58 -2.03 -21.12
C ALA A 73 -22.36 -0.51 -21.03
N TRP A 74 -21.13 -0.05 -21.22
CA TRP A 74 -20.74 1.35 -21.11
C TRP A 74 -19.84 1.76 -22.30
N SER A 75 -19.31 2.98 -22.27
CA SER A 75 -18.22 3.43 -23.12
C SER A 75 -16.98 3.70 -22.28
N LEU A 76 -15.78 3.37 -22.80
CA LEU A 76 -14.51 3.71 -22.15
C LEU A 76 -14.31 5.21 -21.94
N GLN A 77 -15.02 6.06 -22.71
CA GLN A 77 -14.98 7.51 -22.56
C GLN A 77 -15.86 8.03 -21.42
N THR A 78 -16.65 7.16 -20.77
CA THR A 78 -17.44 7.55 -19.60
C THR A 78 -16.50 8.04 -18.51
N SER A 79 -16.74 9.25 -18.00
CA SER A 79 -15.74 9.98 -17.22
C SER A 79 -15.20 9.21 -15.99
N TRP A 80 -16.07 8.61 -15.18
CA TRP A 80 -15.65 7.83 -14.02
C TRP A 80 -14.91 6.53 -14.39
N ILE A 81 -15.24 5.93 -15.54
CA ILE A 81 -14.53 4.75 -16.07
C ILE A 81 -13.13 5.14 -16.49
N ALA A 82 -12.99 6.18 -17.31
CA ALA A 82 -11.70 6.65 -17.80
C ALA A 82 -10.78 7.04 -16.64
N VAL A 83 -11.27 7.83 -15.69
CA VAL A 83 -10.49 8.26 -14.53
C VAL A 83 -10.12 7.08 -13.63
N GLY A 84 -11.05 6.15 -13.37
CA GLY A 84 -10.79 4.96 -12.56
C GLY A 84 -9.74 4.04 -13.20
N LEU A 85 -9.86 3.79 -14.51
CA LEU A 85 -8.92 2.96 -15.27
C LEU A 85 -7.51 3.58 -15.31
N ILE A 86 -7.41 4.88 -15.62
CA ILE A 86 -6.14 5.60 -15.62
C ILE A 86 -5.50 5.57 -14.23
N SER A 87 -6.29 5.80 -13.17
CA SER A 87 -5.80 5.74 -11.79
C SER A 87 -5.23 4.37 -11.44
N LEU A 88 -5.93 3.30 -11.82
CA LEU A 88 -5.47 1.92 -11.59
C LEU A 88 -4.16 1.61 -12.36
N ILE A 89 -4.05 2.10 -13.61
CA ILE A 89 -2.83 1.96 -14.41
C ILE A 89 -1.65 2.70 -13.77
N ILE A 90 -1.88 3.88 -13.20
CA ILE A 90 -0.86 4.67 -12.47
C ILE A 90 -0.47 3.99 -11.15
N MET A 91 -1.40 3.33 -10.47
CA MET A 91 -1.13 2.61 -9.22
C MET A 91 -0.17 1.43 -9.41
N ALA A 92 -0.25 0.72 -10.54
CA ALA A 92 0.60 -0.43 -10.82
C ALA A 92 2.12 -0.14 -10.72
N PRO A 93 2.69 0.87 -11.41
CA PRO A 93 4.10 1.21 -11.29
C PRO A 93 4.47 1.73 -9.90
N LEU A 94 3.55 2.35 -9.15
CA LEU A 94 3.84 2.76 -7.76
C LEU A 94 4.13 1.54 -6.87
N GLY A 95 3.34 0.46 -7.03
CA GLY A 95 3.60 -0.80 -6.32
C GLY A 95 4.94 -1.42 -6.71
N THR A 96 5.20 -1.56 -8.02
CA THR A 96 6.41 -2.25 -8.50
C THR A 96 7.69 -1.43 -8.37
N ALA A 97 7.62 -0.10 -8.41
CA ALA A 97 8.79 0.78 -8.31
C ALA A 97 9.12 1.16 -6.86
N LEU A 98 8.13 1.28 -5.97
CA LEU A 98 8.37 1.75 -4.60
C LEU A 98 8.32 0.65 -3.56
N ILE A 99 7.39 -0.30 -3.67
CA ILE A 99 7.19 -1.36 -2.67
C ILE A 99 8.13 -2.54 -2.94
N GLU A 100 8.13 -3.07 -4.16
CA GLU A 100 8.86 -4.31 -4.48
C GLU A 100 10.38 -4.22 -4.23
N PRO A 101 11.11 -3.15 -4.61
CA PRO A 101 12.55 -3.07 -4.35
C PRO A 101 12.86 -3.01 -2.85
N ARG A 102 12.02 -2.32 -2.06
CA ARG A 102 12.17 -2.20 -0.61
C ARG A 102 11.86 -3.50 0.09
N ARG A 103 10.82 -4.21 -0.34
CA ARG A 103 10.51 -5.57 0.11
C ARG A 103 11.68 -6.50 -0.13
N ARG A 104 12.22 -6.53 -1.35
CA ARG A 104 13.37 -7.37 -1.70
C ARG A 104 14.61 -7.03 -0.88
N ALA A 105 14.84 -5.75 -0.58
CA ALA A 105 15.95 -5.33 0.26
C ALA A 105 15.81 -5.85 1.70
N ILE A 106 14.61 -5.75 2.30
CA ILE A 106 14.32 -6.29 3.65
C ILE A 106 14.52 -7.81 3.66
N ASP A 107 13.94 -8.50 2.68
CA ASP A 107 14.00 -9.95 2.55
C ASP A 107 15.46 -10.44 2.37
N ARG A 108 16.24 -9.79 1.49
CA ARG A 108 17.65 -10.10 1.29
C ARG A 108 18.46 -9.92 2.59
N LEU A 109 18.32 -8.78 3.25
CA LEU A 109 19.04 -8.49 4.50
C LEU A 109 18.65 -9.47 5.62
N ALA A 110 17.39 -9.86 5.71
CA ALA A 110 16.92 -10.82 6.72
C ALA A 110 17.42 -12.26 6.47
N ARG A 111 17.72 -12.63 5.22
CA ARG A 111 18.33 -13.93 4.88
C ARG A 111 19.83 -13.96 5.13
N GLU A 112 20.52 -12.85 4.86
CA GLU A 112 21.98 -12.74 5.04
C GLU A 112 22.36 -12.56 6.51
N ALA A 113 21.48 -11.98 7.34
CA ALA A 113 21.74 -11.76 8.76
C ALA A 113 21.63 -13.06 9.59
N PRO A 114 22.56 -13.28 10.55
CA PRO A 114 22.46 -14.39 11.50
C PRO A 114 21.26 -14.19 12.43
N ASP A 115 20.78 -15.29 13.01
CA ASP A 115 19.70 -15.23 14.00
C ASP A 115 20.17 -14.47 15.25
N GLY A 116 19.25 -13.72 15.88
CA GLY A 116 19.60 -12.84 16.99
C GLY A 116 18.99 -11.44 16.90
N PRO A 117 19.54 -10.46 17.63
CA PRO A 117 19.06 -9.09 17.64
C PRO A 117 19.05 -8.47 16.25
N LEU A 118 18.07 -7.60 16.00
CA LEU A 118 17.90 -6.94 14.72
C LEU A 118 19.10 -6.03 14.39
N PRO A 119 19.81 -6.24 13.26
CA PRO A 119 20.87 -5.33 12.84
C PRO A 119 20.31 -3.95 12.47
N GLU A 120 21.03 -2.88 12.80
CA GLU A 120 20.60 -1.50 12.48
C GLU A 120 20.29 -1.29 10.99
N SER A 121 21.02 -1.96 10.10
CA SER A 121 20.81 -1.87 8.64
C SER A 121 19.44 -2.40 8.21
N LEU A 122 18.94 -3.45 8.88
CA LEU A 122 17.63 -4.04 8.65
C LEU A 122 16.53 -3.21 9.29
N GLU A 123 16.76 -2.73 10.52
CA GLU A 123 15.84 -1.84 11.24
C GLU A 123 15.54 -0.57 10.45
N ARG A 124 16.58 0.09 9.91
CA ARG A 124 16.42 1.30 9.07
C ARG A 124 15.58 1.06 7.82
N ARG A 125 15.65 -0.14 7.24
CA ARG A 125 14.85 -0.50 6.04
C ARG A 125 13.39 -0.77 6.37
N ILE A 126 13.12 -1.43 7.49
CA ILE A 126 11.76 -1.67 8.00
C ILE A 126 11.05 -0.35 8.32
N HIS A 127 11.79 0.63 8.84
CA HIS A 127 11.27 1.95 9.19
C HIS A 127 11.31 2.97 8.04
N ASP A 128 11.54 2.53 6.79
CA ASP A 128 11.47 3.43 5.64
C ASP A 128 10.05 4.03 5.51
N PRO A 129 9.90 5.37 5.62
CA PRO A 129 8.60 6.04 5.53
C PRO A 129 7.94 5.85 4.16
N ILE A 130 8.72 5.56 3.12
CA ILE A 130 8.22 5.39 1.75
C ILE A 130 7.34 4.14 1.63
N LEU A 131 7.62 3.08 2.39
CA LEU A 131 6.78 1.87 2.38
C LEU A 131 5.37 2.16 2.89
N LEU A 132 5.26 2.78 4.06
CA LEU A 132 3.97 3.06 4.67
C LEU A 132 3.19 4.10 3.87
N THR A 133 3.85 5.17 3.43
CA THR A 133 3.22 6.22 2.60
C THR A 133 2.69 5.68 1.29
N THR A 134 3.45 4.82 0.60
CA THR A 134 2.99 4.22 -0.66
C THR A 134 1.79 3.30 -0.42
N LEU A 135 1.84 2.42 0.58
CA LEU A 135 0.73 1.51 0.89
C LEU A 135 -0.55 2.27 1.28
N GLN A 136 -0.44 3.30 2.13
CA GLN A 136 -1.56 4.17 2.49
C GLN A 136 -2.13 4.90 1.28
N THR A 137 -1.27 5.42 0.41
CA THR A 137 -1.69 6.10 -0.83
C THR A 137 -2.42 5.16 -1.78
N LEU A 138 -1.93 3.93 -1.95
CA LEU A 138 -2.63 2.92 -2.76
C LEU A 138 -3.99 2.56 -2.15
N ALA A 139 -4.10 2.44 -0.82
CA ALA A 139 -5.37 2.16 -0.15
C ALA A 139 -6.39 3.27 -0.34
N THR A 140 -6.00 4.53 -0.16
CA THR A 140 -6.91 5.67 -0.33
C THR A 140 -7.31 5.87 -1.79
N LEU A 141 -6.38 5.72 -2.74
CA LEU A 141 -6.67 5.75 -4.17
C LEU A 141 -7.66 4.66 -4.57
N LEU A 142 -7.46 3.43 -4.08
CA LEU A 142 -8.39 2.33 -4.33
C LEU A 142 -9.79 2.64 -3.80
N LEU A 143 -9.89 3.25 -2.61
CA LEU A 143 -11.16 3.70 -2.05
C LEU A 143 -11.82 4.79 -2.90
N GLY A 144 -11.02 5.75 -3.39
CA GLY A 144 -11.47 6.76 -4.36
C GLY A 144 -12.03 6.13 -5.64
N ILE A 145 -11.36 5.11 -6.18
CA ILE A 145 -11.84 4.37 -7.37
C ILE A 145 -13.18 3.67 -7.06
N VAL A 146 -13.33 3.02 -5.91
CA VAL A 146 -14.61 2.42 -5.50
C VAL A 146 -15.72 3.47 -5.40
N PHE A 147 -15.41 4.66 -4.88
CA PHE A 147 -16.36 5.77 -4.86
C PHE A 147 -16.78 6.19 -6.28
N LEU A 148 -15.84 6.32 -7.22
CA LEU A 148 -16.13 6.60 -8.63
C LEU A 148 -17.09 5.56 -9.24
N MET A 149 -16.83 4.28 -8.98
CA MET A 149 -17.60 3.16 -9.55
C MET A 149 -19.03 3.06 -8.98
N THR A 150 -19.24 3.53 -7.75
CA THR A 150 -20.53 3.48 -7.05
C THR A 150 -21.38 4.72 -7.29
N THR A 151 -20.77 5.92 -7.28
CA THR A 151 -21.49 7.20 -7.42
C THR A 151 -21.51 7.73 -8.85
N LYS A 152 -20.64 7.20 -9.73
CA LYS A 152 -20.57 7.51 -11.17
C LYS A 152 -20.54 9.02 -11.48
N PRO A 153 -19.63 9.80 -10.86
CA PRO A 153 -19.62 11.24 -11.01
C PRO A 153 -19.20 11.67 -12.42
N SER A 154 -19.43 12.95 -12.73
CA SER A 154 -18.90 13.60 -13.93
C SER A 154 -17.37 13.69 -13.89
N LEU A 155 -16.75 14.14 -14.98
CA LEU A 155 -15.28 14.28 -15.06
C LEU A 155 -14.70 15.16 -13.96
N PRO A 156 -15.21 16.38 -13.68
CA PRO A 156 -14.68 17.21 -12.60
C PRO A 156 -14.81 16.52 -11.23
N GLY A 157 -15.97 15.89 -10.95
CA GLY A 157 -16.18 15.17 -9.69
C GLY A 157 -15.22 13.99 -9.53
N SER A 158 -14.99 13.24 -10.61
CA SER A 158 -14.06 12.11 -10.62
C SER A 158 -12.63 12.56 -10.30
N LEU A 159 -12.18 13.65 -10.91
CA LEU A 159 -10.83 14.20 -10.69
C LEU A 159 -10.65 14.73 -9.27
N ILE A 160 -11.66 15.42 -8.72
CA ILE A 160 -11.64 15.92 -7.34
C ILE A 160 -11.51 14.75 -6.36
N VAL A 161 -12.30 13.69 -6.53
CA VAL A 161 -12.25 12.52 -5.64
C VAL A 161 -10.87 11.87 -5.66
N ILE A 162 -10.27 11.66 -6.83
CA ILE A 162 -8.92 11.08 -6.93
C ILE A 162 -7.86 12.01 -6.34
N ALA A 163 -7.97 13.32 -6.57
CA ALA A 163 -7.05 14.30 -5.97
C ALA A 163 -7.14 14.29 -4.44
N VAL A 164 -8.35 14.27 -3.87
CA VAL A 164 -8.57 14.17 -2.43
C VAL A 164 -8.03 12.84 -1.89
N ALA A 165 -8.30 11.72 -2.55
CA ALA A 165 -7.79 10.42 -2.17
C ALA A 165 -6.24 10.38 -2.15
N LEU A 166 -5.60 11.00 -3.15
CA LEU A 166 -4.15 11.12 -3.23
C LEU A 166 -3.60 11.96 -2.07
N VAL A 167 -4.18 13.14 -1.81
CA VAL A 167 -3.77 14.03 -0.72
C VAL A 167 -3.93 13.35 0.63
N LEU A 168 -5.05 12.69 0.88
CA LEU A 168 -5.31 11.95 2.13
C LEU A 168 -4.31 10.81 2.31
N GLY A 169 -4.01 10.08 1.25
CA GLY A 169 -3.04 8.97 1.27
C GLY A 169 -1.62 9.43 1.62
N LEU A 170 -1.17 10.48 0.94
CA LEU A 170 0.14 11.09 1.20
C LEU A 170 0.22 11.69 2.60
N ALA A 171 -0.79 12.46 3.02
CA ALA A 171 -0.83 13.08 4.34
C ALA A 171 -0.85 12.04 5.46
N SER A 172 -1.74 11.04 5.38
CA SER A 172 -1.83 9.94 6.35
C SER A 172 -0.51 9.19 6.45
N GLY A 173 0.07 8.81 5.30
CA GLY A 173 1.34 8.13 5.22
C GLY A 173 2.48 8.90 5.89
N LEU A 174 2.57 10.20 5.62
CA LEU A 174 3.64 11.05 6.12
C LEU A 174 3.49 11.31 7.62
N LEU A 175 2.27 11.56 8.09
CA LEU A 175 1.98 11.80 9.51
C LEU A 175 2.32 10.59 10.37
N ILE A 176 1.92 9.39 9.94
CA ILE A 176 2.18 8.15 10.69
C ILE A 176 3.66 7.73 10.60
N SER A 177 4.37 8.16 9.56
CA SER A 177 5.80 7.85 9.40
C SER A 177 6.74 8.85 10.06
N ARG A 178 6.24 9.90 10.73
CA ARG A 178 7.11 10.81 11.49
C ARG A 178 7.71 10.04 12.67
N PRO A 179 9.06 9.92 12.77
CA PRO A 179 9.66 9.43 13.99
C PRO A 179 9.23 10.37 15.12
N ALA A 180 8.84 9.81 16.27
CA ALA A 180 8.58 10.55 17.49
C ALA A 180 9.89 11.23 17.94
N ARG A 181 10.24 12.35 17.31
CA ARG A 181 11.36 13.20 17.70
C ARG A 181 10.87 14.10 18.83
N THR A 182 10.57 13.52 19.98
CA THR A 182 10.36 14.28 21.21
C THR A 182 10.77 13.42 22.40
N GLN A 183 11.76 13.94 23.13
CA GLN A 183 12.15 13.54 24.49
C GLN A 183 13.25 12.47 24.64
N MET A 184 14.42 12.73 24.07
CA MET A 184 15.68 12.45 24.77
C MET A 184 16.62 13.62 24.57
N GLN A 185 16.62 14.54 25.53
CA GLN A 185 17.70 15.49 25.76
C GLN A 185 18.47 14.96 26.99
N PRO A 186 19.59 14.25 26.83
CA PRO A 186 20.45 13.90 27.95
C PRO A 186 21.29 15.14 28.31
N VAL A 187 20.89 15.78 29.39
CA VAL A 187 21.74 16.22 30.52
C VAL A 187 23.01 17.02 30.18
N ASP A 188 22.99 18.33 30.44
CA ASP A 188 24.18 19.05 30.90
C ASP A 188 24.38 18.72 32.40
N VAL A 189 25.17 17.69 32.70
CA VAL A 189 25.85 17.62 34.00
C VAL A 189 26.99 18.61 33.87
N GLY A 190 26.77 19.81 34.39
CA GLY A 190 27.83 20.74 34.70
C GLY A 190 28.75 20.11 35.75
N THR A 191 29.79 19.44 35.28
CA THR A 191 30.99 19.16 36.06
C THR A 191 31.75 20.48 36.22
N ASP A 192 31.33 21.29 37.18
CA ASP A 192 32.21 22.37 37.65
C ASP A 192 33.28 21.76 38.54
N ARG A 193 34.47 21.63 37.96
CA ARG A 193 35.71 21.39 38.68
C ARG A 193 36.17 22.72 39.30
N THR A 194 36.93 22.61 40.39
CA THR A 194 37.81 23.63 41.02
C THR A 194 37.19 24.50 42.13
N ASN A 195 37.37 24.10 43.39
CA ASN A 195 38.44 24.58 44.29
C ASN A 195 38.52 23.73 45.56
#